data_AF-A0A953DZV1-F1
#
_entry.id   AF-A0A953DZV1-F1
#
_cell.length_a   1.000
_cell.length_b   1.000
_cell.length_c   1.000
_cell.angle_alpha   90.00
_cell.angle_beta   90.00
_cell.angle_gamma   90.00
#
_symmetry.space_group_name_H-M   'P 1'
#
loop_
_entity.id
_entity.type
_entity.pdbx_description
1 polymer ?
#
loop_
_entity_poly.entity_id
_entity_poly.type
_entity_poly.pdbx_seq_one_letter_code
_entity_poly.pdbx_strand_id
1 'polypeptide(L)'
;MVRAPSTDRRRLTSLLAALLQDAPSPASRRFDDELHRATATGGLDLWYARTLWWWQRASLREAHLYVATLLPEVLDAAARAAHDVGEEFARSEAAWNLAREETRRAGISAASPSEVSPPQPGARDRDEDRRRREQAIRAALAGESAHLSGGEAREPPPVTRPPSGDDRE
;
A
#
# COMPACT_ATOMS: atom_id res chain seq x y z
N MET A 1 22.41 -1.06 -23.61
CA MET A 1 21.66 0.11 -23.08
C MET A 1 20.37 -0.40 -22.45
N VAL A 2 20.25 -0.37 -21.12
CA VAL A 2 19.01 -0.74 -20.41
C VAL A 2 18.14 0.52 -20.29
N ARG A 3 16.95 0.49 -20.89
CA ARG A 3 15.99 1.62 -20.85
C ARG A 3 15.51 1.80 -19.41
N ALA A 4 15.66 3.01 -18.85
CA ALA A 4 15.18 3.30 -17.50
C ALA A 4 13.67 3.01 -17.40
N PRO A 5 13.19 2.44 -16.28
CA PRO A 5 11.77 2.19 -16.10
C PRO A 5 11.00 3.51 -16.09
N SER A 6 9.85 3.52 -16.77
CA SER A 6 8.92 4.66 -16.78
C SER A 6 8.51 5.04 -15.36
N THR A 7 8.23 6.33 -15.15
CA THR A 7 7.80 6.87 -13.85
C THR A 7 6.61 6.11 -13.27
N ASP A 8 5.68 5.68 -14.14
CA ASP A 8 4.51 4.89 -13.74
C ASP A 8 4.88 3.52 -13.18
N ARG A 9 5.85 2.84 -13.80
CA ARG A 9 6.33 1.55 -13.30
C ARG A 9 6.96 1.70 -11.92
N ARG A 10 7.73 2.77 -11.68
CA ARG A 10 8.33 3.03 -10.35
C ARG A 10 7.26 3.27 -9.30
N ARG A 11 6.26 4.11 -9.61
CA ARG A 11 5.13 4.40 -8.70
C ARG A 11 4.35 3.13 -8.36
N LEU A 12 4.03 2.32 -9.36
CA LEU A 12 3.35 1.04 -9.15
C LEU A 12 4.18 0.08 -8.29
N THR A 13 5.49 -0.03 -8.56
CA THR A 13 6.39 -0.85 -7.73
C THR A 13 6.44 -0.35 -6.28
N SER A 14 6.52 0.96 -6.04
CA SER A 14 6.49 1.53 -4.69
C SER A 14 5.16 1.27 -3.97
N LEU A 15 4.04 1.39 -4.68
CA LEU A 15 2.72 1.09 -4.13
C LEU A 15 2.59 -0.38 -3.75
N LEU A 16 2.97 -1.29 -4.65
CA LEU A 16 2.97 -2.73 -4.38
C LEU A 16 3.90 -3.10 -3.22
N ALA A 17 5.08 -2.48 -3.14
CA ALA A 17 6.00 -2.68 -2.02
C ALA A 17 5.38 -2.24 -0.68
N ALA A 18 4.72 -1.07 -0.65
CA ALA A 18 4.02 -0.59 0.54
C ALA A 18 2.87 -1.52 0.96
N LEU A 19 2.08 -2.01 -0.01
CA LEU A 19 1.00 -2.97 0.26
C LEU A 19 1.53 -4.30 0.79
N LEU A 20 2.63 -4.81 0.24
CA LEU A 20 3.24 -6.07 0.68
C LEU A 20 3.92 -5.94 2.04
N GLN A 21 4.41 -4.75 2.40
CA GLN A 21 5.06 -4.53 3.69
C GLN A 21 4.08 -4.64 4.86
N ASP A 22 2.81 -4.27 4.66
CA ASP A 22 1.78 -4.31 5.70
C ASP A 22 0.96 -5.62 5.68
N ALA A 23 1.17 -6.47 4.67
CA ALA A 23 0.41 -7.71 4.49
C ALA A 23 0.77 -8.74 5.59
N PRO A 24 -0.19 -9.18 6.41
CA PRO A 24 0.06 -10.25 7.38
C PRO A 24 0.30 -11.57 6.63
N SER A 25 1.55 -12.04 6.58
CA SER A 25 1.91 -13.34 6.00
C SER A 25 2.33 -14.33 7.10
N PRO A 26 1.48 -15.31 7.44
CA PRO A 26 1.87 -16.42 8.30
C PRO A 26 3.07 -17.20 7.73
N ALA A 27 3.15 -17.39 6.41
CA ALA A 27 4.26 -18.10 5.79
C ALA A 27 5.59 -17.34 5.91
N SER A 28 5.62 -16.01 5.73
CA SER A 28 6.83 -15.22 5.96
C SER A 28 7.28 -15.28 7.42
N ARG A 29 6.36 -15.17 8.38
CA ARG A 29 6.70 -15.34 9.80
C ARG A 29 7.33 -16.71 10.09
N ARG A 30 6.75 -17.78 9.54
CA ARG A 30 7.31 -19.14 9.68
C ARG A 30 8.66 -19.29 8.99
N PHE A 31 8.86 -18.67 7.82
CA PHE A 31 10.15 -18.64 7.16
C PHE A 31 11.23 -17.98 8.04
N ASP A 32 10.92 -16.81 8.62
CA ASP A 32 11.83 -16.08 9.50
C ASP A 32 12.16 -16.88 10.76
N ASP A 33 11.16 -17.54 11.36
CA ASP A 33 11.35 -18.40 12.53
C ASP A 33 12.28 -19.59 12.24
N GLU A 34 12.11 -20.26 11.09
CA GLU A 34 12.97 -21.39 10.69
C GLU A 34 14.39 -20.91 10.34
N LEU A 35 14.53 -19.73 9.72
CA LEU A 35 15.83 -19.14 9.41
C LEU A 35 16.58 -18.76 10.69
N HIS A 36 15.88 -18.18 11.67
CA HIS A 36 16.45 -17.88 12.96
C HIS A 36 16.89 -19.16 13.71
N ARG A 37 16.08 -20.22 13.66
CA ARG A 37 16.45 -21.52 14.24
C ARG A 37 17.69 -22.13 13.58
N ALA A 38 17.75 -22.16 12.25
CA ALA A 38 18.90 -22.70 11.51
C ALA A 38 20.21 -21.93 11.79
N THR A 39 20.12 -20.61 11.93
CA THR A 39 21.29 -19.76 12.27
C THR A 39 21.74 -19.96 13.72
N ALA A 40 20.80 -20.10 14.66
CA ALA A 40 21.11 -20.35 16.06
C ALA A 40 21.78 -21.71 16.29
N THR A 41 21.45 -22.74 15.50
CA THR A 41 22.09 -24.06 15.58
C THR A 41 23.41 -24.15 14.82
N GLY A 42 23.84 -23.08 14.15
CA GLY A 42 25.14 -22.99 13.48
C GLY A 42 25.29 -23.86 12.22
N GLY A 43 24.18 -24.30 11.62
CA GLY A 43 24.22 -25.22 10.48
C GLY A 43 22.98 -25.16 9.60
N LEU A 44 23.18 -24.74 8.36
CA LEU A 44 22.22 -24.91 7.26
C LEU A 44 22.48 -26.27 6.62
N ASP A 45 21.90 -27.32 7.21
CA ASP A 45 21.92 -28.64 6.58
C ASP A 45 20.95 -28.70 5.37
N LEU A 46 21.00 -29.80 4.62
CA LEU A 46 20.15 -30.00 3.45
C LEU A 46 18.65 -30.02 3.82
N TRP A 47 18.32 -30.47 5.03
CA TRP A 47 16.94 -30.53 5.52
C TRP A 47 16.39 -29.11 5.77
N TYR A 48 17.13 -28.27 6.49
CA TYR A 48 16.80 -26.85 6.71
C TYR A 48 16.70 -26.09 5.40
N ALA A 49 17.63 -26.32 4.45
CA ALA A 49 17.58 -25.69 3.14
C ALA A 49 16.27 -26.03 2.39
N ARG A 50 15.83 -27.29 2.44
CA ARG A 50 14.56 -27.72 1.83
C ARG A 50 13.35 -27.11 2.54
N THR A 51 13.36 -27.07 3.86
CA THR A 51 12.30 -26.46 4.69
C THR A 51 12.17 -24.97 4.40
N LEU A 52 13.28 -24.23 4.38
CA LEU A 52 13.32 -22.81 4.03
C LEU A 52 12.82 -22.56 2.61
N TRP A 53 13.23 -23.38 1.65
CA TRP A 53 12.74 -23.26 0.27
C TRP A 53 11.23 -23.47 0.16
N TRP A 54 10.67 -24.43 0.92
CA TRP A 54 9.23 -24.66 0.94
C TRP A 54 8.48 -23.45 1.52
N TRP A 55 8.95 -22.91 2.66
CA TRP A 55 8.36 -21.72 3.28
C TRP A 55 8.49 -20.49 2.38
N GLN A 56 9.64 -20.28 1.75
CA GLN A 56 9.83 -19.21 0.77
C GLN A 56 8.81 -19.27 -0.36
N ARG A 57 8.56 -20.48 -0.91
CA ARG A 57 7.53 -20.67 -1.95
C ARG A 57 6.12 -20.49 -1.42
N ALA A 58 5.86 -20.79 -0.15
CA ALA A 58 4.57 -20.51 0.48
C ALA A 58 4.36 -18.99 0.61
N SER A 59 5.36 -18.25 1.11
CA SER A 59 5.31 -16.78 1.24
C SER A 59 5.10 -16.08 -0.10
N LEU A 60 5.80 -16.52 -1.15
CA LEU A 60 5.60 -15.96 -2.50
C LEU A 60 4.20 -16.22 -3.05
N ARG A 61 3.61 -17.39 -2.74
CA ARG A 61 2.22 -17.70 -3.13
C ARG A 61 1.22 -16.85 -2.37
N GLU A 62 1.40 -16.66 -1.06
CA GLU A 62 0.55 -15.75 -0.27
C GLU A 62 0.62 -14.32 -0.77
N ALA A 63 1.84 -13.78 -1.00
CA ALA A 63 2.03 -12.45 -1.54
C ALA A 63 1.35 -12.26 -2.90
N HIS A 64 1.48 -13.26 -3.78
CA HIS A 64 0.81 -13.24 -5.08
C HIS A 64 -0.72 -13.23 -4.95
N LEU A 65 -1.29 -14.08 -4.07
CA LEU A 65 -2.73 -14.11 -3.82
C LEU A 65 -3.23 -12.77 -3.25
N TYR A 66 -2.52 -12.23 -2.27
CA TYR A 66 -2.85 -10.94 -1.65
C TYR A 66 -2.88 -9.80 -2.69
N VAL A 67 -1.84 -9.70 -3.53
CA VAL A 67 -1.80 -8.70 -4.62
C VAL A 67 -2.91 -8.94 -5.63
N ALA A 68 -3.16 -10.20 -6.02
CA ALA A 68 -4.22 -10.53 -6.98
C ALA A 68 -5.61 -10.14 -6.46
N THR A 69 -5.85 -10.23 -5.15
CA THR A 69 -7.11 -9.82 -4.52
C THR A 69 -7.25 -8.31 -4.42
N LEU A 70 -6.21 -7.58 -3.99
CA LEU A 70 -6.31 -6.14 -3.72
C LEU A 70 -6.11 -5.26 -4.94
N LEU A 71 -5.27 -5.68 -5.90
CA LEU A 71 -4.89 -4.83 -7.02
C LEU A 71 -6.09 -4.34 -7.85
N PRO A 72 -7.11 -5.16 -8.15
CA PRO A 72 -8.30 -4.69 -8.86
C PRO A 72 -9.01 -3.55 -8.13
N GLU A 73 -9.24 -3.68 -6.82
CA GLU A 73 -9.93 -2.66 -6.03
C GLU A 73 -9.15 -1.35 -5.95
N VAL A 74 -7.83 -1.44 -5.82
CA VAL A 74 -6.93 -0.28 -5.82
C VAL A 74 -6.95 0.43 -7.17
N LEU A 75 -6.95 -0.31 -8.28
CA LEU A 75 -7.04 0.27 -9.63
C LEU A 75 -8.39 0.93 -9.87
N ASP A 76 -9.49 0.30 -9.43
CA ASP A 76 -10.82 0.87 -9.52
C ASP A 76 -10.97 2.15 -8.69
N ALA A 77 -10.43 2.16 -7.46
CA ALA A 77 -10.41 3.35 -6.62
C ALA A 77 -9.58 4.48 -7.26
N ALA A 78 -8.43 4.16 -7.85
CA ALA A 78 -7.61 5.13 -8.56
C ALA A 78 -8.32 5.70 -9.80
N ALA A 79 -9.04 4.87 -10.55
CA ALA A 79 -9.81 5.30 -11.72
C ALA A 79 -10.96 6.24 -11.32
N ARG A 80 -11.70 5.90 -10.26
CA ARG A 80 -12.75 6.78 -9.70
C ARG A 80 -12.19 8.11 -9.25
N ALA A 81 -11.10 8.11 -8.48
CA ALA A 81 -10.45 9.33 -8.03
C ALA A 81 -9.98 10.22 -9.21
N ALA A 82 -9.45 9.61 -10.28
CA ALA A 82 -9.07 10.36 -11.48
C ALA A 82 -10.27 10.99 -12.19
N HIS A 83 -11.39 10.28 -12.27
CA HIS A 83 -12.63 10.79 -12.82
C HIS A 83 -13.18 11.97 -11.99
N ASP A 84 -13.26 11.81 -10.66
CA ASP A 84 -13.76 12.85 -9.76
C ASP A 84 -12.93 14.14 -9.83
N VAL A 85 -11.59 14.01 -9.94
CA VAL A 85 -10.69 15.16 -10.14
C VAL A 85 -10.94 15.85 -11.47
N GLY A 86 -11.22 15.09 -12.54
CA GLY A 86 -11.56 15.64 -13.85
C GLY A 86 -12.86 16.46 -13.80
N GLU A 87 -13.90 15.92 -13.16
CA GLU A 87 -15.18 16.60 -12.96
C GLU A 87 -15.04 17.87 -12.12
N GLU A 88 -14.25 17.84 -11.05
CA GLU A 88 -13.97 19.02 -10.23
C GLU A 88 -13.21 20.10 -11.02
N PHE A 89 -12.25 19.69 -11.85
CA PHE A 89 -11.50 20.62 -12.70
C PHE A 89 -12.43 21.27 -13.74
N ALA A 90 -13.30 20.50 -14.39
CA ALA A 90 -14.29 21.02 -15.34
C ALA A 90 -15.28 21.98 -14.67
N ARG A 91 -15.78 21.64 -13.48
CA ARG A 91 -16.65 22.53 -12.68
C ARG A 91 -15.94 23.83 -12.31
N SER A 92 -14.69 23.75 -11.89
CA SER A 92 -13.86 24.91 -11.56
C SER A 92 -13.64 25.80 -12.79
N GLU A 93 -13.30 25.21 -13.93
CA GLU A 93 -13.10 25.94 -15.19
C GLU A 93 -14.38 26.64 -15.64
N ALA A 94 -15.53 25.97 -15.57
CA ALA A 94 -16.83 26.56 -15.88
C ALA A 94 -17.14 27.74 -14.95
N ALA A 95 -16.89 27.61 -13.65
CA ALA A 95 -17.09 28.69 -12.68
C ALA A 95 -16.18 29.90 -12.99
N TRP A 96 -14.90 29.66 -13.32
CA TRP A 96 -13.97 30.72 -13.73
C TRP A 96 -14.39 31.41 -15.04
N ASN A 97 -14.89 30.65 -16.01
CA ASN A 97 -15.40 31.20 -17.27
C ASN A 97 -16.63 32.09 -17.03
N LEU A 98 -17.56 31.64 -16.18
CA LEU A 98 -18.75 32.43 -15.83
C LEU A 98 -18.37 33.71 -15.09
N ALA A 99 -17.44 33.65 -14.13
CA ALA A 99 -16.93 34.83 -13.42
C ALA A 99 -16.24 35.83 -14.38
N ARG A 100 -15.45 35.33 -15.35
CA ARG A 100 -14.82 36.19 -16.38
C ARG A 100 -15.86 36.87 -17.27
N GLU A 101 -16.90 36.15 -17.66
CA GLU A 101 -17.97 36.70 -18.49
C GLU A 101 -18.77 37.78 -17.75
N GLU A 102 -19.11 37.53 -16.48
CA GLU A 102 -19.83 38.49 -15.66
C GLU A 102 -19.02 39.77 -15.42
N THR A 103 -17.71 39.63 -15.19
CA THR A 103 -16.79 40.77 -15.09
C THR A 103 -16.77 41.58 -16.39
N ARG A 104 -16.79 40.91 -17.55
CA ARG A 104 -16.85 41.58 -18.87
C ARG A 104 -18.18 42.31 -19.07
N ARG A 105 -19.31 41.69 -18.71
CA ARG A 105 -20.65 42.30 -18.84
C ARG A 105 -20.86 43.50 -17.93
N ALA A 106 -20.31 43.46 -16.72
CA ALA A 106 -20.39 44.55 -15.76
C ALA A 106 -19.64 45.82 -16.22
N GLY A 107 -18.95 45.78 -17.38
CA GLY A 107 -18.17 46.91 -17.89
C GLY A 107 -16.99 47.26 -17.01
N ILE A 108 -16.66 46.40 -16.05
CA ILE A 108 -15.46 46.49 -15.23
C ILE A 108 -14.32 46.10 -16.17
N SER A 109 -13.80 47.10 -16.89
CA SER A 109 -12.54 46.97 -17.59
C SER A 109 -11.54 46.52 -16.54
N ALA A 110 -11.06 45.28 -16.67
CA ALA A 110 -9.96 44.78 -15.88
C ALA A 110 -8.75 45.65 -16.24
N ALA A 111 -8.60 46.78 -15.56
CA ALA A 111 -7.32 47.43 -15.39
C ALA A 111 -6.34 46.31 -15.04
N SER A 112 -5.24 46.26 -15.79
CA SER A 112 -4.22 45.21 -15.74
C SER A 112 -4.09 44.65 -14.33
N PRO A 113 -4.09 43.32 -14.14
CA PRO A 113 -4.00 42.73 -12.81
C PRO A 113 -2.65 43.15 -12.23
N SER A 114 -2.64 44.23 -11.45
CA SER A 114 -1.65 44.41 -10.41
C SER A 114 -1.78 43.17 -9.56
N GLU A 115 -0.77 42.31 -9.61
CA GLU A 115 -0.50 41.16 -8.75
C GLU A 115 -1.38 41.14 -7.49
N VAL A 116 -2.62 40.67 -7.60
CA VAL A 116 -3.42 40.34 -6.43
C VAL A 116 -2.86 39.01 -6.00
N SER A 117 -1.89 39.07 -5.09
CA SER A 117 -1.43 37.90 -4.35
C SER A 117 -2.67 37.09 -3.95
N PRO A 118 -2.73 35.79 -4.26
CA PRO A 118 -3.84 34.97 -3.80
C PRO A 118 -3.97 35.14 -2.29
N PRO A 119 -5.19 35.24 -1.74
CA PRO A 119 -5.37 35.32 -0.30
C PRO A 119 -4.68 34.11 0.29
N GLN A 120 -3.55 34.33 0.98
CA GLN A 120 -2.90 33.24 1.67
C GLN A 120 -3.91 32.71 2.69
N PRO A 121 -4.32 31.43 2.60
CA PRO A 121 -5.08 30.84 3.68
C PRO A 121 -4.21 30.96 4.91
N GLY A 122 -4.70 31.73 5.89
CA GLY A 122 -3.96 32.09 7.09
C GLY A 122 -3.41 30.80 7.71
N ALA A 123 -2.16 30.82 8.17
CA ALA A 123 -1.46 29.65 8.67
C ALA A 123 -2.25 28.82 9.70
N ARG A 124 -3.22 29.44 10.40
CA ARG A 124 -4.16 28.78 11.31
C ARG A 124 -5.07 27.75 10.66
N ASP A 125 -5.55 27.99 9.43
CA ASP A 125 -6.50 27.09 8.75
C ASP A 125 -5.82 25.77 8.33
N ARG A 126 -4.55 25.85 7.91
CA ARG A 126 -3.77 24.67 7.52
C ARG A 126 -3.44 23.77 8.70
N ASP A 127 -3.22 24.35 9.88
CA ASP A 127 -2.93 23.60 11.09
C ASP A 127 -4.18 22.87 11.63
N GLU A 128 -5.37 23.47 11.51
CA GLU A 128 -6.62 22.81 11.90
C GLU A 128 -6.98 21.64 10.98
N ASP A 129 -6.88 21.83 9.66
CA ASP A 129 -7.13 20.75 8.69
C ASP A 129 -6.14 19.59 8.84
N ARG A 130 -4.86 19.92 9.10
CA ARG A 130 -3.85 18.91 9.40
C ARG A 130 -4.18 18.12 10.68
N ARG A 131 -4.58 18.80 11.76
CA ARG A 131 -4.97 18.14 13.02
C ARG A 131 -6.21 17.26 12.84
N ARG A 132 -7.21 17.71 12.08
CA ARG A 132 -8.39 16.90 11.77
C ARG A 132 -8.03 15.62 11.00
N ARG A 133 -7.15 15.70 9.99
CA ARG A 133 -6.67 14.52 9.27
C ARG A 133 -5.87 13.56 10.17
N GLU A 134 -4.97 14.08 10.99
CA GLU A 134 -4.18 13.25 11.92
C GLU A 134 -5.08 12.53 12.96
N GLN A 135 -6.14 13.18 13.44
CA GLN A 135 -7.13 12.56 14.33
C GLN A 135 -7.96 11.48 13.64
N ALA A 136 -8.41 11.71 12.40
CA ALA A 136 -9.17 10.71 11.64
C ALA A 136 -8.37 9.44 11.38
N ILE A 137 -7.08 9.57 11.05
CA ILE A 137 -6.17 8.43 10.84
C ILE A 137 -5.97 7.64 12.15
N ARG A 138 -5.77 8.33 13.29
CA ARG A 138 -5.67 7.66 14.59
C ARG A 138 -6.94 6.91 14.97
N ALA A 139 -8.11 7.49 14.71
CA ALA A 139 -9.39 6.85 15.03
C ALA A 139 -9.62 5.58 14.21
N ALA A 140 -9.26 5.60 12.92
CA ALA A 140 -9.33 4.41 12.05
C ALA A 140 -8.43 3.28 12.57
N LEU A 141 -7.17 3.59 12.90
CA LEU A 141 -6.21 2.60 13.40
C LEU A 141 -6.60 2.03 14.78
N ALA A 142 -7.25 2.81 15.63
CA ALA A 142 -7.72 2.36 16.94
C ALA A 142 -8.98 1.48 16.87
N GLY A 143 -9.87 1.71 15.89
CA GLY A 143 -11.08 0.93 15.70
C GLY A 143 -10.84 -0.47 15.10
N GLU A 144 -9.78 -0.64 14.32
CA GLU A 144 -9.50 -1.88 13.58
C GLU A 144 -8.82 -2.97 14.43
N SER A 145 -8.28 -2.61 15.61
CA SER A 145 -7.60 -3.54 16.52
C SER A 145 -8.53 -4.49 17.30
N ALA A 146 -9.85 -4.30 17.25
CA ALA A 146 -10.80 -5.11 18.04
C ALA A 146 -11.27 -6.40 17.36
N HIS A 147 -11.03 -6.58 16.05
CA HIS A 147 -11.67 -7.65 15.27
C HIS A 147 -10.76 -8.80 14.78
N LEU A 148 -9.46 -8.79 15.07
CA LEU A 148 -8.51 -9.79 14.52
C LEU A 148 -8.02 -10.86 15.52
N SER A 149 -8.75 -11.08 16.62
CA SER A 149 -8.47 -12.18 17.58
C SER A 149 -9.36 -13.39 17.29
N GLY A 150 -9.07 -14.17 16.25
CA GLY A 150 -9.86 -15.39 15.97
C GLY A 150 -9.41 -16.28 14.81
N GLY A 151 -8.15 -16.19 14.35
CA GLY A 151 -7.64 -17.08 13.30
C GLY A 151 -6.97 -18.33 13.89
N GLU A 152 -7.72 -19.41 14.06
CA GLU A 152 -7.18 -20.74 14.40
C GLU A 152 -6.14 -21.18 13.36
N ALA A 153 -4.88 -21.28 13.80
CA ALA A 153 -3.79 -21.83 13.03
C ALA A 153 -4.03 -23.33 12.82
N ARG A 154 -4.42 -23.73 11.61
CA ARG A 154 -4.45 -25.14 11.21
C ARG A 154 -3.03 -25.70 11.25
N GLU A 155 -2.82 -26.65 12.16
CA GLU A 155 -1.56 -27.36 12.35
C GLU A 155 -1.22 -28.17 11.07
N PRO A 156 0.02 -28.11 10.55
CA PRO A 156 0.40 -28.90 9.38
C PRO A 156 0.44 -30.40 9.73
N PRO A 157 0.18 -31.29 8.76
CA PRO A 157 0.16 -32.72 9.00
C PRO A 157 1.55 -33.23 9.47
N PRO A 158 1.60 -34.19 10.40
CA PRO A 158 2.86 -34.79 10.83
C PRO A 158 3.47 -35.56 9.65
N VAL A 159 4.65 -35.11 9.19
CA VAL A 159 5.42 -35.86 8.19
C VAL A 159 6.30 -36.86 8.95
N THR A 160 5.91 -38.13 8.87
CA THR A 160 6.62 -39.28 9.42
C THR A 160 8.07 -39.29 8.93
N ARG A 161 9.01 -39.22 9.87
CA ARG A 161 10.44 -39.37 9.61
C ARG A 161 10.65 -40.80 9.05
N PRO A 162 11.27 -40.98 7.87
CA PRO A 162 11.59 -42.32 7.41
C PRO A 162 12.54 -42.99 8.42
N PRO A 163 12.39 -44.30 8.67
CA PRO A 163 13.26 -45.02 9.59
C PRO A 163 14.70 -44.88 9.12
N SER A 164 15.59 -44.43 10.01
CA SER A 164 17.03 -44.50 9.82
C SER A 164 17.41 -45.97 9.67
N GLY A 165 17.51 -46.43 8.43
CA GLY A 165 18.11 -47.72 8.10
C GLY A 165 19.61 -47.60 8.27
N ASP A 166 20.06 -47.74 9.51
CA ASP A 166 21.45 -47.94 9.87
C ASP A 166 21.51 -49.32 10.55
N ASP A 167 21.59 -50.36 9.73
CA ASP A 167 21.89 -51.74 10.13
C ASP A 167 22.38 -52.47 8.87
N ARG A 168 23.67 -52.36 8.59
CA ARG A 168 24.42 -53.34 7.80
C ARG A 168 25.72 -53.65 8.54
N GLU A 169 25.65 -54.71 9.34
CA GLU A 169 26.79 -55.55 9.73
C GLU A 169 27.50 -56.14 8.49
#